data_AF-A0A0K0FBC2-F1
#
_entry.id   AF-A0A0K0FBC2-F1
#
_cell.length_a   1.000
_cell.length_b   1.000
_cell.length_c   1.000
_cell.angle_alpha   90.00
_cell.angle_beta   90.00
_cell.angle_gamma   90.00
#
_symmetry.space_group_name_H-M   'P 1'
#
loop_
_entity.id
_entity.type
_entity.pdbx_description
1 polymer ?
#
loop_
_entity_poly.entity_id
_entity_poly.type
_entity_poly.pdbx_seq_one_letter_code
_entity_poly.pdbx_strand_id
1 'polypeptide(L)'
;MYTILSLLVKTNFSNIAIRNNQYKFIDKEGINVLPVENSALTIFRNLYDSELRFIIYWQEIISNRRKIKECQVISPMQALLFGYKQVEYIGFNRIRVDDNVIFEGDPKFIQMIISLNALVDELLKSLCGKKYLNEREMAAKAYIKNLIERISLTGCSINGYK
;
A
#
# COMPACT_ATOMS: atom_id res chain seq x y z
N MET A 1 -0.17 2.00 -14.86
CA MET A 1 0.87 2.18 -13.82
C MET A 1 0.42 1.65 -12.46
N TYR A 2 -0.80 1.98 -12.00
CA TYR A 2 -1.35 1.55 -10.70
C TYR A 2 -1.33 0.04 -10.43
N THR A 3 -1.62 -0.79 -11.43
CA THR A 3 -1.59 -2.26 -11.29
C THR A 3 -0.19 -2.79 -10.98
N ILE A 4 0.85 -2.25 -11.63
CA ILE A 4 2.25 -2.64 -11.39
C ILE A 4 2.65 -2.22 -9.98
N LEU A 5 2.36 -0.98 -9.59
CA LEU A 5 2.62 -0.49 -8.24
C LEU A 5 1.95 -1.35 -7.17
N SER A 6 0.71 -1.76 -7.39
CA SER A 6 -0.02 -2.58 -6.42
C SER A 6 0.60 -3.98 -6.27
N LEU A 7 1.11 -4.57 -7.37
CA LEU A 7 1.90 -5.80 -7.31
C LEU A 7 3.20 -5.60 -6.52
N LEU A 8 3.88 -4.47 -6.70
CA LEU A 8 5.11 -4.14 -5.94
C LEU A 8 4.82 -3.98 -4.44
N VAL A 9 3.66 -3.44 -4.08
CA VAL A 9 3.20 -3.38 -2.68
C VAL A 9 3.03 -4.80 -2.15
N LYS A 10 2.34 -5.68 -2.87
CA LYS A 10 2.15 -7.09 -2.46
C LYS A 10 3.46 -7.81 -2.20
N THR A 11 4.52 -7.52 -2.98
CA THR A 11 5.83 -8.15 -2.80
C THR A 11 6.67 -7.55 -1.68
N ASN A 12 6.58 -6.24 -1.44
CA ASN A 12 7.50 -5.52 -0.54
C ASN A 12 6.82 -4.84 0.65
N PHE A 13 5.59 -5.20 0.99
CA PHE A 13 4.86 -4.49 2.03
C PHE A 13 5.55 -4.47 3.40
N SER A 14 6.40 -5.46 3.70
CA SER A 14 7.20 -5.48 4.93
C SER A 14 8.12 -4.27 5.10
N ASN A 15 8.35 -3.52 4.03
CA ASN A 15 9.24 -2.37 3.96
C ASN A 15 8.42 -1.12 3.59
N ILE A 16 7.50 -0.75 4.48
CA ILE A 16 6.66 0.44 4.36
C ILE A 16 7.07 1.49 5.40
N ALA A 17 7.05 2.75 5.00
CA ALA A 17 7.22 3.88 5.87
C ALA A 17 6.07 4.88 5.69
N ILE A 18 5.55 5.37 6.81
CA ILE A 18 4.35 6.21 6.87
C ILE A 18 4.73 7.57 7.41
N ARG A 19 4.24 8.63 6.76
CA ARG A 19 4.50 9.99 7.23
C ARG A 19 3.63 10.32 8.43
N ASN A 20 4.26 10.80 9.50
CA ASN A 20 3.56 11.30 10.68
C ASN A 20 3.20 12.79 10.56
N ASN A 21 2.50 13.30 11.56
CA ASN A 21 2.05 14.70 11.64
C ASN A 21 3.20 15.71 11.76
N GLN A 22 4.41 15.24 12.10
CA GLN A 22 5.64 16.05 12.13
C GLN A 22 6.40 15.99 10.79
N TYR A 23 5.77 15.48 9.73
CA TYR A 23 6.35 15.32 8.40
C TYR A 23 7.55 14.38 8.31
N LYS A 24 7.72 13.49 9.30
CA LYS A 24 8.77 12.44 9.34
C LYS A 24 8.19 11.10 8.90
N PHE A 25 9.00 10.29 8.22
CA PHE A 25 8.61 8.91 7.91
C PHE A 25 8.97 7.99 9.07
N ILE A 26 8.02 7.16 9.46
CA ILE A 26 8.14 6.15 10.50
C ILE A 26 7.98 4.79 9.83
N ASP A 27 8.93 3.88 10.06
CA ASP A 27 8.82 2.50 9.60
C ASP A 27 7.83 1.69 10.47
N LYS A 28 7.64 0.40 10.13
CA LYS A 28 6.78 -0.52 10.90
C LYS A 28 7.22 -0.73 12.35
N GLU A 29 8.48 -0.42 12.70
CA GLU A 29 9.02 -0.58 14.06
C GLU A 29 8.84 0.70 14.88
N GLY A 30 8.20 1.74 14.32
CA GLY A 30 8.04 3.02 15.00
C GLY A 30 9.28 3.91 14.91
N ILE A 31 10.25 3.57 14.06
CA ILE A 31 11.54 4.26 13.98
C ILE A 31 11.55 5.27 12.84
N ASN A 32 12.11 6.45 13.08
CA ASN A 32 12.24 7.49 12.07
C ASN A 32 13.24 7.06 10.99
N VAL A 33 12.78 7.08 9.74
CA VAL A 33 13.58 6.79 8.55
C VAL A 33 13.60 7.98 7.60
N LEU A 34 14.67 8.12 6.83
CA LEU A 34 14.84 9.21 5.87
C LEU A 34 15.20 8.67 4.49
N PRO A 35 14.55 9.13 3.40
CA PRO A 35 15.06 8.85 2.06
C PRO A 35 16.50 9.35 1.92
N VAL A 36 17.34 8.57 1.22
CA VAL A 36 18.71 8.99 0.90
C VAL A 36 18.73 10.32 0.14
N GLU A 37 19.83 11.06 0.26
CA GLU A 37 19.97 12.42 -0.26
C GLU A 37 19.74 12.50 -1.78
N ASN A 38 20.13 11.47 -2.51
CA ASN A 38 19.97 11.37 -3.97
C ASN A 38 18.64 10.72 -4.41
N SER A 39 17.71 10.44 -3.48
CA SER A 39 16.38 9.93 -3.82
C SER A 39 15.55 11.01 -4.51
N ALA A 40 14.73 10.61 -5.49
CA ALA A 40 13.74 11.49 -6.10
C ALA A 40 12.82 12.13 -5.04
N LEU A 41 12.50 11.42 -3.96
CA LEU A 41 11.68 11.94 -2.87
C LEU A 41 12.35 13.06 -2.08
N THR A 42 13.69 13.06 -2.04
CA THR A 42 14.48 14.12 -1.40
C THR A 42 14.66 15.30 -2.35
N ILE A 43 15.03 15.02 -3.60
CA ILE A 43 15.32 16.04 -4.63
C ILE A 43 14.04 16.83 -5.00
N PHE A 44 12.93 16.11 -5.20
CA PHE A 44 11.67 16.69 -5.65
C PHE A 44 10.65 16.83 -4.52
N ARG A 45 11.12 17.00 -3.27
CA ARG A 45 10.27 17.02 -2.06
C ARG A 45 9.04 17.93 -2.21
N ASN A 46 9.20 19.11 -2.79
CA ASN A 46 8.11 20.08 -2.96
C ASN A 46 7.00 19.60 -3.91
N LEU A 47 7.31 18.73 -4.88
CA LEU A 47 6.33 18.18 -5.84
C LEU A 47 5.49 17.07 -5.23
N TYR A 48 6.04 16.36 -4.25
CA TYR A 48 5.40 15.18 -3.66
C TYR A 48 4.82 15.43 -2.26
N ASP A 49 5.05 16.62 -1.68
CA ASP A 49 4.81 16.86 -0.25
C ASP A 49 3.36 16.64 0.20
N SER A 50 2.38 16.90 -0.67
CA SER A 50 0.95 16.67 -0.41
C SER A 50 0.52 15.21 -0.52
N GLU A 51 1.24 14.40 -1.29
CA GLU A 51 0.89 13.00 -1.62
C GLU A 51 1.73 11.98 -0.83
N LEU A 52 2.85 12.43 -0.25
CA LEU A 52 3.79 11.62 0.51
C LEU A 52 3.21 11.17 1.85
N ARG A 53 2.36 10.15 1.85
CA ARG A 53 1.88 9.51 3.08
C ARG A 53 2.42 8.11 3.28
N PHE A 54 2.52 7.34 2.20
CA PHE A 54 2.99 5.96 2.24
C PHE A 54 4.10 5.77 1.21
N ILE A 55 5.22 5.23 1.68
CA ILE A 55 6.37 4.89 0.87
C ILE A 55 6.67 3.42 1.06
N ILE A 56 6.88 2.70 -0.03
CA ILE A 56 7.59 1.41 0.01
C ILE A 56 9.05 1.62 -0.36
N TYR A 57 9.94 0.83 0.24
CA TYR A 57 11.39 0.90 -0.01
C TYR A 57 12.01 -0.49 -0.13
N TRP A 58 13.11 -0.58 -0.87
CA TRP A 58 13.78 -1.86 -1.12
C TRP A 58 15.03 -2.05 -0.27
N GLN A 59 15.68 -0.96 0.09
CA GLN A 59 16.94 -1.00 0.83
C GLN A 59 16.86 -0.09 2.05
N GLU A 60 17.30 -0.63 3.17
CA GLU A 60 17.55 0.12 4.40
C GLU A 60 19.05 0.20 4.64
N ILE A 61 19.53 1.38 5.01
CA ILE A 61 20.92 1.66 5.33
C ILE A 61 20.96 2.07 6.80
N ILE A 62 21.55 1.19 7.62
CA ILE A 62 21.73 1.42 9.05
C ILE A 62 23.05 2.17 9.25
N SER A 63 22.96 3.40 9.72
CA SER A 63 24.09 4.27 10.06
C SER A 63 23.73 5.08 11.32
N ASN A 64 24.37 6.23 11.54
CA ASN A 64 23.96 7.18 12.59
C ASN A 64 22.48 7.60 12.47
N ARG A 65 21.89 7.52 11.27
CA ARG A 65 20.45 7.62 11.01
C ARG A 65 20.03 6.45 10.13
N ARG A 66 18.83 5.91 10.34
CA ARG A 66 18.23 4.94 9.39
C ARG A 66 17.85 5.67 8.12
N LYS A 67 18.37 5.20 7.00
CA LYS A 67 18.05 5.73 5.67
C LYS A 67 17.39 4.66 4.82
N ILE A 68 16.50 5.09 3.93
CA ILE A 68 15.82 4.23 2.96
C ILE A 68 16.20 4.64 1.54
N LYS A 69 16.38 3.66 0.66
CA LYS A 69 16.76 3.83 -0.73
C LYS A 69 15.81 3.05 -1.63
N GLU A 70 15.75 3.47 -2.91
CA GLU A 70 14.84 2.91 -3.92
C GLU A 70 13.39 3.00 -3.44
N CYS A 71 12.94 4.23 -3.20
CA CYS A 71 11.65 4.52 -2.61
C CYS A 71 10.59 4.78 -3.68
N GLN A 72 9.37 4.34 -3.42
CA GLN A 72 8.21 4.62 -4.28
C GLN A 72 7.02 5.06 -3.43
N VAL A 73 6.41 6.18 -3.84
CA VAL A 73 5.14 6.64 -3.25
C VAL A 73 4.03 5.70 -3.69
N ILE A 74 3.21 5.27 -2.76
CA ILE A 74 2.04 4.42 -3.01
C ILE A 74 0.80 5.06 -2.42
N SER A 75 -0.36 4.70 -2.99
CA SER A 75 -1.61 5.13 -2.40
C SER A 75 -1.90 4.32 -1.13
N PRO A 76 -2.57 4.92 -0.14
CA PRO A 76 -3.03 4.21 1.05
C PRO A 76 -3.94 3.03 0.70
N MET A 77 -4.70 3.15 -0.39
CA MET A 77 -5.56 2.07 -0.89
C MET A 77 -4.77 0.87 -1.40
N GLN A 78 -3.62 1.10 -2.03
CA GLN A 78 -2.72 0.02 -2.44
C GLN A 78 -2.13 -0.69 -1.23
N ALA A 79 -1.76 0.06 -0.18
CA ALA A 79 -1.34 -0.49 1.10
C ALA A 79 -2.46 -1.32 1.76
N LEU A 80 -3.70 -0.81 1.76
CA LEU A 80 -4.87 -1.53 2.29
C LEU A 80 -5.14 -2.84 1.54
N LEU A 81 -5.04 -2.80 0.21
CA LEU A 81 -5.34 -3.95 -0.65
C LEU A 81 -4.35 -5.10 -0.45
N PHE A 82 -3.06 -4.82 -0.35
CA PHE A 82 -2.04 -5.87 -0.43
C PHE A 82 -1.14 -6.02 0.78
N GLY A 83 -1.25 -5.08 1.70
CA GLY A 83 -0.25 -4.93 2.72
C GLY A 83 -0.62 -5.53 4.05
N TYR A 84 -1.72 -5.04 4.61
CA TYR A 84 -2.03 -5.30 5.99
C TYR A 84 -2.57 -6.71 6.19
N LYS A 85 -2.13 -7.35 7.28
CA LYS A 85 -2.51 -8.73 7.61
C LYS A 85 -3.66 -8.78 8.60
N GLN A 86 -3.70 -7.84 9.54
CA GLN A 86 -4.73 -7.73 10.55
C GLN A 86 -5.57 -6.47 10.30
N VAL A 87 -6.88 -6.65 10.30
CA VAL A 87 -7.87 -5.58 10.17
C VAL A 87 -8.82 -5.67 11.35
N GLU A 88 -8.86 -4.60 12.14
CA GLU A 88 -9.76 -4.46 13.28
C GLU A 88 -10.79 -3.36 12.98
N TYR A 89 -12.08 -3.68 13.08
CA TYR A 89 -13.13 -2.68 12.96
C TYR A 89 -13.27 -1.93 14.28
N ILE A 90 -12.94 -0.63 14.28
CA ILE A 90 -12.92 0.21 15.49
C ILE A 90 -14.07 1.23 15.52
N GLY A 91 -15.11 1.00 14.73
CA GLY A 91 -16.29 1.86 14.64
C GLY A 91 -17.12 1.58 13.39
N PHE A 92 -18.14 2.41 13.15
CA PHE A 92 -19.04 2.21 12.01
C PHE A 92 -18.34 2.46 10.67
N ASN A 93 -17.37 3.37 10.57
CA ASN A 93 -16.73 3.76 9.31
C ASN A 93 -15.19 3.75 9.40
N ARG A 94 -14.63 3.05 10.40
CA ARG A 94 -13.19 3.07 10.70
C ARG A 94 -12.63 1.68 10.89
N ILE A 95 -11.49 1.44 10.25
CA ILE A 95 -10.69 0.24 10.48
C ILE A 95 -9.29 0.62 10.92
N ARG A 96 -8.73 -0.16 11.85
CA ARG A 96 -7.33 -0.14 12.23
C ARG A 96 -6.62 -1.30 11.55
N VAL A 97 -5.41 -1.06 11.06
CA VAL A 97 -4.59 -2.10 10.44
C VAL A 97 -3.16 -2.11 10.99
N ASP A 98 -2.61 -3.33 11.18
CA ASP A 98 -1.28 -3.68 11.75
C ASP A 98 -0.68 -2.59 12.67
N ASP A 99 -1.47 -2.22 13.69
CA ASP A 99 -1.10 -1.49 14.90
C ASP A 99 -1.04 0.05 14.91
N ASN A 100 -1.18 0.82 13.81
CA ASN A 100 -1.27 2.30 13.95
C ASN A 100 -1.95 3.07 12.80
N VAL A 101 -2.42 2.42 11.74
CA VAL A 101 -3.05 3.12 10.61
C VAL A 101 -4.56 2.99 10.71
N ILE A 102 -5.26 4.13 10.78
CA ILE A 102 -6.71 4.19 10.80
C ILE A 102 -7.20 4.67 9.44
N PHE A 103 -7.90 3.80 8.72
CA PHE A 103 -8.63 4.16 7.51
C PHE A 103 -10.06 4.55 7.86
N GLU A 104 -10.54 5.62 7.23
CA GLU A 104 -11.92 6.08 7.35
C GLU A 104 -12.62 6.05 6.00
N GLY A 105 -13.75 5.35 5.91
CA GLY A 105 -14.49 5.15 4.67
C GLY A 105 -15.72 4.26 4.83
N ASP A 106 -16.38 3.97 3.71
CA ASP A 106 -17.51 3.03 3.69
C ASP A 106 -17.02 1.61 4.05
N PRO A 107 -17.56 0.98 5.10
CA PRO A 107 -17.19 -0.38 5.51
C PRO A 107 -17.36 -1.41 4.41
N LYS A 108 -18.41 -1.29 3.58
CA LYS A 108 -18.65 -2.24 2.48
C LYS A 108 -17.55 -2.14 1.43
N PHE A 109 -17.15 -0.91 1.12
CA PHE A 109 -16.06 -0.64 0.19
C PHE A 109 -14.72 -1.15 0.75
N ILE A 110 -14.43 -0.89 2.01
CA ILE A 110 -13.23 -1.38 2.70
C ILE A 110 -13.19 -2.91 2.73
N GLN A 111 -14.30 -3.56 3.08
CA GLN A 111 -14.42 -5.01 3.10
C GLN A 111 -14.23 -5.61 1.70
N MET A 112 -14.77 -4.95 0.67
CA MET A 112 -14.54 -5.33 -0.72
C MET A 112 -13.05 -5.28 -1.09
N ILE A 113 -12.34 -4.21 -0.70
CA ILE A 113 -10.89 -4.07 -0.94
C ILE A 113 -10.12 -5.21 -0.28
N ILE A 114 -10.40 -5.51 0.99
CA ILE A 114 -9.72 -6.59 1.73
C ILE A 114 -9.97 -7.95 1.04
N SER A 115 -11.21 -8.18 0.59
CA SER A 115 -11.59 -9.43 -0.08
C SER A 115 -10.91 -9.61 -1.44
N LEU A 116 -10.56 -8.53 -2.14
CA LEU A 116 -9.87 -8.61 -3.43
C LEU A 116 -8.48 -9.22 -3.32
N ASN A 117 -7.79 -9.06 -2.19
CA ASN A 117 -6.46 -9.66 -1.99
C ASN A 117 -6.51 -11.20 -2.08
N ALA A 118 -7.52 -11.81 -1.44
CA ALA A 118 -7.73 -13.25 -1.46
C ALA A 118 -8.01 -13.76 -2.88
N LEU A 119 -8.82 -13.04 -3.65
CA LEU A 119 -9.10 -13.38 -5.06
C LEU A 119 -7.85 -13.30 -5.94
N VAL A 120 -6.98 -12.31 -5.70
CA VAL A 120 -5.69 -12.21 -6.39
C VAL A 120 -4.82 -13.41 -6.04
N ASP A 121 -4.76 -13.80 -4.76
CA ASP A 121 -3.99 -14.98 -4.33
C ASP A 121 -4.51 -16.29 -4.94
N GLU A 122 -5.82 -16.46 -5.06
CA GLU A 122 -6.41 -17.62 -5.74
C GLU A 122 -6.02 -17.68 -7.22
N LEU A 123 -6.08 -16.55 -7.93
CA LEU A 123 -5.65 -16.49 -9.33
C LEU A 123 -4.16 -16.77 -9.49
N LEU A 124 -3.31 -16.22 -8.61
CA LEU A 124 -1.87 -16.47 -8.62
C LEU A 124 -1.57 -17.94 -8.33
N LYS A 125 -2.22 -18.55 -7.33
CA LYS A 125 -2.10 -19.98 -7.02
C LYS A 125 -2.53 -20.85 -8.20
N SER A 126 -3.65 -20.52 -8.84
CA SER A 126 -4.13 -21.26 -10.02
C SER A 126 -3.14 -21.17 -11.18
N LEU A 127 -2.63 -19.97 -11.47
CA LEU A 127 -1.61 -19.77 -12.51
C LEU A 127 -0.31 -20.53 -12.19
N CYS A 128 0.17 -20.50 -10.95
CA CYS A 128 1.36 -21.22 -10.53
C CYS A 128 1.17 -22.75 -10.62
N GLY A 129 0.00 -23.26 -10.24
CA GLY A 129 -0.30 -24.69 -10.25
C GLY A 129 -0.54 -25.25 -11.65
N LYS A 130 -1.32 -24.53 -12.48
CA LYS A 130 -1.74 -25.00 -13.81
C LYS A 130 -0.82 -24.53 -14.94
N LYS A 131 -0.03 -23.48 -14.72
CA LYS A 131 0.77 -22.73 -15.72
C LYS A 131 -0.05 -21.97 -16.77
N TYR A 132 -1.38 -22.00 -16.68
CA TYR A 132 -2.30 -21.22 -17.52
C TYR A 132 -3.55 -20.86 -16.73
N LEU A 133 -4.32 -19.89 -17.24
CA LEU A 133 -5.63 -19.53 -16.72
C LEU A 133 -6.71 -19.99 -17.70
N ASN A 134 -7.79 -20.58 -17.20
CA ASN A 134 -8.96 -20.87 -18.03
C ASN A 134 -9.74 -19.59 -18.36
N GLU A 135 -10.75 -19.68 -19.24
CA GLU A 135 -11.53 -18.52 -19.69
C GLU A 135 -12.17 -17.74 -18.52
N ARG A 136 -12.71 -18.46 -17.52
CA ARG A 136 -13.30 -17.86 -16.33
C ARG A 136 -12.27 -17.10 -15.51
N GLU A 137 -11.08 -17.68 -15.30
CA GLU A 137 -9.97 -17.06 -14.57
C GLU A 137 -9.38 -15.87 -15.34
N MET A 138 -9.34 -15.94 -16.67
CA MET A 138 -8.94 -14.83 -17.54
C MET A 138 -9.91 -13.66 -17.44
N ALA A 139 -11.21 -13.92 -17.43
CA ALA A 139 -12.24 -12.91 -17.22
C ALA A 139 -12.15 -12.30 -15.81
N ALA A 140 -11.98 -13.14 -14.79
CA ALA A 140 -11.78 -12.69 -13.40
C ALA A 140 -10.53 -11.80 -13.27
N LYS A 141 -9.41 -12.19 -13.90
CA LYS A 141 -8.17 -11.38 -13.95
C LYS A 141 -8.43 -10.00 -14.55
N ALA A 142 -9.13 -9.93 -15.68
CA ALA A 142 -9.46 -8.66 -16.33
C ALA A 142 -10.33 -7.77 -15.44
N TYR A 143 -11.34 -8.36 -14.79
CA TYR A 143 -12.22 -7.64 -13.87
C TYR A 143 -11.48 -7.12 -12.64
N ILE A 144 -10.67 -7.96 -11.98
CA ILE A 144 -9.87 -7.59 -10.82
C ILE A 144 -8.88 -6.48 -11.18
N LYS A 145 -8.20 -6.57 -12.33
CA LYS A 145 -7.31 -5.51 -12.80
C LYS A 145 -8.04 -4.15 -12.87
N ASN A 146 -9.22 -4.12 -13.48
CA ASN A 146 -10.02 -2.90 -13.59
C ASN A 146 -10.45 -2.36 -12.22
N LEU A 147 -10.81 -3.23 -11.28
CA LEU A 147 -11.14 -2.83 -9.91
C LEU A 147 -9.94 -2.23 -9.19
N ILE A 148 -8.77 -2.86 -9.26
CA ILE A 148 -7.53 -2.37 -8.64
C ILE A 148 -7.17 -0.98 -9.17
N GLU A 149 -7.29 -0.77 -10.48
CA GLU A 149 -7.02 0.54 -11.09
C GLU A 149 -7.98 1.61 -10.56
N ARG A 150 -9.29 1.30 -10.45
CA ARG A 150 -10.28 2.24 -9.90
C ARG A 150 -10.07 2.51 -8.40
N ILE A 151 -9.81 1.48 -7.61
CA ILE A 151 -9.54 1.61 -6.17
C ILE A 151 -8.29 2.44 -5.92
N SER A 152 -7.22 2.22 -6.71
CA SER A 152 -5.97 2.97 -6.59
C SER A 152 -6.15 4.48 -6.84
N LEU A 153 -7.17 4.85 -7.63
CA LEU A 153 -7.55 6.23 -7.92
C LEU A 153 -8.57 6.80 -6.93
N THR A 154 -9.19 5.96 -6.09
CA THR A 154 -10.21 6.39 -5.14
C THR A 154 -9.52 6.97 -3.91
N GLY A 155 -9.74 8.25 -3.63
CA GLY A 155 -9.23 8.91 -2.44
C GLY A 155 -9.89 8.37 -1.17
N CYS A 156 -9.14 8.35 -0.07
CA CYS A 156 -9.66 7.95 1.24
C CYS A 156 -8.93 8.70 2.34
N SER A 157 -9.68 8.98 3.41
CA SER A 157 -9.14 9.64 4.59
C SER A 157 -8.36 8.63 5.43
N ILE A 158 -7.13 8.97 5.79
CA ILE A 158 -6.31 8.20 6.73
C ILE A 158 -5.96 9.07 7.90
N ASN A 159 -6.18 8.57 9.11
CA ASN A 159 -5.90 9.29 10.35
C ASN A 159 -6.50 10.72 10.38
N GLY A 160 -7.66 10.91 9.73
CA GLY A 160 -8.35 12.21 9.63
C GLY A 160 -7.85 13.14 8.52
N TYR A 161 -6.91 12.70 7.68
CA TYR A 161 -6.38 13.46 6.55
C TYR A 161 -7.01 13.01 5.23
N LYS A 162 -7.59 13.93 4.46
CA LYS A 162 -8.10 13.66 3.09
C LYS A 162 -7.02 13.28 2.11
#